data_AF-A0A8S2RSD3-F1
#
_entry.id   AF-A0A8S2RSD3-F1
#
_cell.length_a   1.000
_cell.length_b   1.000
_cell.length_c   1.000
_cell.angle_alpha   90.00
_cell.angle_beta   90.00
_cell.angle_gamma   90.00
#
_symmetry.space_group_name_H-M   'P 1'
#
loop_
_entity.id
_entity.type
_entity.pdbx_description
1 polymer ?
#
loop_
_entity_poly.entity_id
_entity_poly.type
_entity_poly.pdbx_seq_one_letter_code
_entity_poly.pdbx_strand_id
1 'polypeptide(L)'
;VGIYRVNYSQCMLEALVPCIHDHTLSPQDRFGIQADVYELARSGHVGYVDYLTLLRHAYKHEDNLTVWKSILQKLDDLNSILAYAHLDNIKKLFRIFICEILSNIYGKLEWDPFPNEGSQAAMLRELVLVQMSLNGHSKTREEAHKRFQSLLSSNNQDHQSINPNIRTAIYLTVAQTGNQETFEQFKALYRKSDAQEEKIRLLMALCSFDDEAIQYQALEYIWNENEVRKQDHEAAFVTLAAHNCKGCEIAWKYLQDNWNKIEETYGEHDAHLIKFIEKVPSHFATRDREEEVQKFYVDHPNPLLNRSIKKVLELINIRRAILERDEHNIHQFLST
;
A
#
# COMPACT_ATOMS: atom_id res chain seq x y z
N VAL A 1 -17.53 23.26 5.92
CA VAL A 1 -16.37 22.39 6.25
C VAL A 1 -15.22 23.31 6.65
N GLY A 2 -14.65 23.11 7.84
CA GLY A 2 -13.51 23.91 8.32
C GLY A 2 -12.16 23.26 7.96
N ILE A 3 -11.10 24.06 7.89
CA ILE A 3 -9.73 23.60 7.65
C ILE A 3 -9.01 23.51 9.01
N TYR A 4 -9.36 22.50 9.80
CA TYR A 4 -8.77 22.22 11.11
C TYR A 4 -8.93 20.73 11.45
N ARG A 5 -8.16 20.26 12.43
CA ARG A 5 -8.28 18.92 13.05
C ARG A 5 -8.87 19.06 14.44
N VAL A 6 -9.67 18.10 14.89
CA VAL A 6 -10.31 18.10 16.22
C VAL A 6 -9.64 17.07 17.12
N ASN A 7 -9.13 17.51 18.27
CA ASN A 7 -8.63 16.63 19.32
C ASN A 7 -9.76 16.32 20.32
N TYR A 8 -10.29 15.09 20.24
CA TYR A 8 -11.35 14.61 21.11
C TYR A 8 -10.76 14.05 22.40
N SER A 9 -11.36 14.33 23.54
CA SER A 9 -11.00 13.63 24.78
C SER A 9 -11.40 12.15 24.69
N GLN A 10 -10.78 11.30 25.49
CA GLN A 10 -11.12 9.88 25.55
C GLN A 10 -12.63 9.63 25.78
N CYS A 11 -13.23 10.37 26.72
CA CYS A 11 -14.66 10.28 26.99
C CYS A 11 -15.53 10.71 25.79
N MET A 12 -15.09 11.69 25.00
CA MET A 12 -15.78 12.07 23.77
C MET A 12 -15.67 10.98 22.70
N LEU A 13 -14.48 10.39 22.51
CA LEU A 13 -14.32 9.28 21.55
C LEU A 13 -15.20 8.09 21.92
N GLU A 14 -15.22 7.70 23.20
CA GLU A 14 -16.08 6.63 23.72
C GLU A 14 -17.56 6.91 23.48
N ALA A 15 -18.01 8.15 23.68
CA ALA A 15 -19.39 8.57 23.42
C ALA A 15 -19.75 8.54 21.93
N LEU A 16 -18.77 8.68 21.02
CA LEU A 16 -18.99 8.62 19.58
C LEU A 16 -19.04 7.18 19.04
N VAL A 17 -18.47 6.19 19.75
CA VAL A 17 -18.42 4.79 19.31
C VAL A 17 -19.78 4.25 18.86
N PRO A 18 -20.88 4.39 19.63
CA PRO A 18 -22.18 3.86 19.21
C PRO A 18 -22.66 4.48 17.90
N CYS A 19 -22.50 5.80 17.75
CA CYS A 19 -22.96 6.55 16.57
C CYS A 19 -22.13 6.29 15.30
N ILE A 20 -20.86 5.92 15.47
CA ILE A 20 -20.02 5.42 14.37
C ILE A 20 -20.49 4.00 14.01
N HIS A 21 -20.68 3.15 15.01
CA HIS A 21 -21.02 1.74 14.84
C HIS A 21 -22.39 1.51 14.19
N ASP A 22 -23.42 2.29 14.55
CA ASP A 22 -24.79 2.17 14.03
C ASP A 22 -25.06 3.06 12.80
N HIS A 23 -24.04 3.76 12.31
CA HIS A 23 -24.11 4.71 11.20
C HIS A 23 -25.05 5.91 11.42
N THR A 24 -25.34 6.27 12.68
CA THR A 24 -26.04 7.53 13.01
C THR A 24 -25.22 8.75 12.57
N LEU A 25 -23.89 8.69 12.68
CA LEU A 25 -23.00 9.69 12.10
C LEU A 25 -22.88 9.51 10.59
N SER A 26 -22.81 10.63 9.87
CA SER A 26 -22.61 10.63 8.43
C SER A 26 -21.26 10.00 8.04
N PRO A 27 -21.11 9.44 6.83
CA PRO A 27 -19.81 8.96 6.35
C PRO A 27 -18.71 10.04 6.39
N GLN A 28 -19.07 11.32 6.22
CA GLN A 28 -18.14 12.45 6.30
C GLN A 28 -17.62 12.65 7.72
N ASP A 29 -18.49 12.55 8.73
CA ASP A 29 -18.08 12.68 10.13
C ASP A 29 -17.28 11.46 10.59
N ARG A 30 -17.72 10.26 10.20
CA ARG A 30 -16.95 9.01 10.44
C ARG A 30 -15.59 9.07 9.75
N PHE A 31 -15.48 9.61 8.55
CA PHE A 31 -14.18 9.86 7.92
C PHE A 31 -13.35 10.85 8.75
N GLY A 32 -13.94 11.98 9.15
CA GLY A 32 -13.25 13.05 9.89
C GLY A 32 -12.64 12.56 11.20
N ILE A 33 -13.42 11.84 12.01
CA ILE A 33 -13.00 11.36 13.33
C ILE A 33 -11.77 10.46 13.23
N GLN A 34 -11.81 9.37 12.45
CA GLN A 34 -10.63 8.51 12.32
C GLN A 34 -9.45 9.23 11.67
N ALA A 35 -9.71 10.19 10.76
CA ALA A 35 -8.64 10.92 10.11
C ALA A 35 -7.92 11.85 11.07
N ASP A 36 -8.67 12.50 11.97
CA ASP A 36 -8.11 13.40 12.97
C ASP A 36 -7.33 12.63 14.02
N VAL A 37 -7.87 11.52 14.53
CA VAL A 37 -7.17 10.68 15.52
C VAL A 37 -5.86 10.13 14.96
N TYR A 38 -5.81 9.72 13.68
CA TYR A 38 -4.56 9.29 13.05
C TYR A 38 -3.52 10.41 12.94
N GLU A 39 -3.89 11.60 12.47
CA GLU A 39 -2.91 12.70 12.35
C GLU A 39 -2.46 13.22 13.73
N LEU A 40 -3.34 13.19 14.73
CA LEU A 40 -2.98 13.50 16.12
C LEU A 40 -2.04 12.46 16.71
N ALA A 41 -2.23 11.18 16.36
CA ALA A 41 -1.29 10.12 16.71
C ALA A 41 0.06 10.38 16.04
N ARG A 42 0.06 10.63 14.72
CA ARG A 42 1.26 10.96 13.95
C ARG A 42 2.04 12.14 14.54
N SER A 43 1.35 13.21 14.96
CA SER A 43 1.98 14.39 15.56
C SER A 43 2.30 14.25 17.05
N GLY A 44 1.93 13.14 17.70
CA GLY A 44 2.21 12.87 19.12
C GLY A 44 1.31 13.56 20.12
N HIS A 45 0.13 14.03 19.68
CA HIS A 45 -0.89 14.55 20.59
C HIS A 45 -1.70 13.44 21.27
N VAL A 46 -1.75 12.25 20.65
CA VAL A 46 -2.29 11.00 21.19
C VAL A 46 -1.36 9.85 20.78
N GLY A 47 -1.57 8.63 21.27
CA GLY A 47 -0.81 7.45 20.86
C GLY A 47 -1.43 6.73 19.67
N TYR A 48 -0.65 5.94 18.92
CA TYR A 48 -1.23 5.10 17.87
C TYR A 48 -2.18 4.03 18.42
N VAL A 49 -2.01 3.62 19.67
CA VAL A 49 -2.95 2.71 20.36
C VAL A 49 -4.35 3.31 20.43
N ASP A 50 -4.50 4.63 20.58
CA ASP A 50 -5.81 5.29 20.60
C ASP A 50 -6.51 5.15 19.24
N TYR A 51 -5.76 5.31 18.15
CA TYR A 51 -6.27 5.08 16.79
C TYR A 51 -6.69 3.63 16.56
N LEU A 52 -5.84 2.67 16.93
CA LEU A 52 -6.14 1.25 16.73
C LEU A 52 -7.31 0.78 17.61
N THR A 53 -7.42 1.31 18.83
CA THR A 53 -8.55 1.08 19.73
C THR A 53 -9.84 1.63 19.12
N LEU A 54 -9.83 2.87 18.62
CA LEU A 54 -10.97 3.46 17.92
C LEU A 54 -11.43 2.58 16.75
N LEU A 55 -10.51 2.11 15.90
CA LEU A 55 -10.85 1.23 14.77
C LEU A 55 -11.49 -0.08 15.25
N ARG A 56 -10.90 -0.73 16.26
CA ARG A 56 -11.37 -2.01 16.80
C ARG A 56 -12.77 -1.91 17.39
N HIS A 57 -13.12 -0.80 18.02
CA HIS A 57 -14.41 -0.65 18.71
C HIS A 57 -15.50 0.04 17.88
N ALA A 58 -15.15 0.98 17.01
CA ALA A 58 -16.13 1.82 16.32
C ALA A 58 -16.34 1.44 14.84
N TYR A 59 -15.31 1.00 14.14
CA TYR A 59 -15.34 0.87 12.66
C TYR A 59 -15.58 -0.57 12.15
N LYS A 60 -15.77 -1.55 13.03
CA LYS A 60 -16.05 -2.95 12.63
C LYS A 60 -17.30 -3.12 11.77
N HIS A 61 -18.24 -2.17 11.75
CA HIS A 61 -19.45 -2.23 10.94
C HIS A 61 -19.45 -1.29 9.73
N GLU A 62 -18.36 -0.54 9.52
CA GLU A 62 -18.23 0.41 8.42
C GLU A 62 -18.43 -0.29 7.06
N ASP A 63 -19.14 0.38 6.16
CA ASP A 63 -19.48 -0.09 4.81
C ASP A 63 -19.23 0.95 3.72
N ASN A 64 -18.75 2.14 4.09
CA ASN A 64 -18.50 3.21 3.15
C ASN A 64 -17.10 3.12 2.53
N LEU A 65 -17.06 3.11 1.19
CA LEU A 65 -15.83 3.06 0.41
C LEU A 65 -14.81 4.14 0.78
N THR A 66 -15.26 5.39 0.95
CA THR A 66 -14.36 6.53 1.21
C THR A 66 -13.74 6.45 2.60
N VAL A 67 -14.53 6.01 3.59
CA VAL A 67 -14.04 5.80 4.95
C VAL A 67 -13.03 4.66 4.97
N TRP A 68 -13.34 3.52 4.35
CA TRP A 68 -12.41 2.38 4.26
C TRP A 68 -11.12 2.73 3.52
N LYS A 69 -11.19 3.43 2.39
CA LYS A 69 -9.99 3.89 1.67
C LYS A 69 -9.06 4.70 2.58
N SER A 70 -9.63 5.60 3.38
CA SER A 70 -8.87 6.43 4.32
C SER A 70 -8.23 5.62 5.44
N ILE A 71 -8.98 4.70 6.05
CA ILE A 71 -8.49 3.81 7.12
C ILE A 71 -7.36 2.93 6.58
N LEU A 72 -7.58 2.28 5.44
CA LEU A 72 -6.61 1.36 4.86
C LEU A 72 -5.34 2.06 4.41
N GLN A 73 -5.43 3.25 3.82
CA GLN A 73 -4.24 4.04 3.49
C GLN A 73 -3.38 4.36 4.72
N LYS A 74 -4.02 4.65 5.86
CA LYS A 74 -3.35 4.96 7.13
C LYS A 74 -2.73 3.74 7.77
N LEU A 75 -3.43 2.61 7.71
CA LEU A 75 -2.92 1.32 8.17
C LEU A 75 -1.77 0.84 7.28
N ASP A 76 -1.82 1.04 5.96
CA ASP A 76 -0.72 0.73 5.05
C ASP A 76 0.52 1.58 5.37
N ASP A 77 0.33 2.89 5.64
CA ASP A 77 1.44 3.75 6.07
C ASP A 77 2.03 3.28 7.40
N LEU A 78 1.20 2.99 8.40
CA LEU A 78 1.67 2.45 9.69
C LEU A 78 2.35 1.07 9.53
N ASN A 79 1.80 0.17 8.71
CA ASN A 79 2.41 -1.12 8.39
C ASN A 79 3.81 -0.94 7.78
N SER A 80 3.96 0.05 6.90
CA SER A 80 5.24 0.36 6.27
C SER A 80 6.25 0.95 7.26
N ILE A 81 5.80 1.67 8.30
CA ILE A 81 6.64 2.13 9.40
C ILE A 81 7.06 0.94 10.27
N LEU A 82 6.10 0.13 10.69
CA LEU A 82 6.33 -1.07 11.52
C LEU A 82 7.17 -2.15 10.81
N ALA A 83 7.40 -2.04 9.51
CA ALA A 83 8.33 -2.89 8.78
C ALA A 83 9.80 -2.68 9.19
N TYR A 84 10.11 -1.57 9.86
CA TYR A 84 11.42 -1.23 10.43
C TYR A 84 11.46 -1.36 11.96
N ALA A 85 10.40 -1.90 12.57
CA ALA A 85 10.36 -2.17 14.00
C ALA A 85 11.37 -3.27 14.39
N HIS A 86 11.86 -3.19 15.63
CA HIS A 86 12.82 -4.11 16.23
C HIS A 86 12.16 -5.38 16.80
N LEU A 87 10.84 -5.37 17.00
CA LEU A 87 10.10 -6.49 17.57
C LEU A 87 9.62 -7.49 16.49
N ASP A 88 10.26 -8.67 16.45
CA ASP A 88 10.15 -9.68 15.37
C ASP A 88 8.73 -10.08 14.91
N ASN A 89 7.71 -10.02 15.78
CA ASN A 89 6.34 -10.43 15.45
C ASN A 89 5.35 -9.28 15.25
N ILE A 90 5.73 -8.02 15.48
CA ILE A 90 4.81 -6.88 15.42
C ILE A 90 4.13 -6.75 14.05
N LYS A 91 4.89 -6.92 12.97
CA LYS A 91 4.39 -6.91 11.59
C LYS A 91 3.34 -7.99 11.34
N LYS A 92 3.57 -9.19 11.87
CA LYS A 92 2.62 -10.31 11.74
C LYS A 92 1.34 -10.02 12.51
N LEU A 93 1.46 -9.55 13.76
CA LEU A 93 0.30 -9.20 14.58
C LEU A 93 -0.50 -8.05 13.97
N PHE A 94 0.18 -7.05 13.40
CA PHE A 94 -0.49 -5.92 12.74
C PHE A 94 -1.27 -6.33 11.50
N ARG A 95 -0.71 -7.22 10.67
CA ARG A 95 -1.43 -7.82 9.54
C ARG A 95 -2.68 -8.60 9.98
N ILE A 96 -2.58 -9.35 11.09
CA ILE A 96 -3.73 -10.04 11.69
C ILE A 96 -4.79 -9.04 12.14
N PHE A 97 -4.39 -7.94 12.78
CA PHE A 97 -5.30 -6.87 13.18
C PHE A 97 -6.03 -6.24 11.99
N ILE A 98 -5.34 -5.99 10.87
CA ILE A 98 -5.97 -5.49 9.64
C ILE A 98 -7.04 -6.47 9.12
N CYS A 99 -6.75 -7.79 9.13
CA CYS A 99 -7.76 -8.79 8.79
C CYS A 99 -8.93 -8.84 9.78
N GLU A 100 -8.67 -8.63 11.08
CA GLU A 100 -9.71 -8.59 12.13
C GLU A 100 -10.71 -7.45 11.90
N ILE A 101 -10.23 -6.22 11.64
CA ILE A 101 -11.13 -5.07 11.44
C ILE A 101 -11.93 -5.18 10.14
N LEU A 102 -11.40 -5.87 9.13
CA LEU A 102 -12.07 -6.08 7.83
C LEU A 102 -13.01 -7.30 7.84
N SER A 103 -12.98 -8.15 8.87
CA SER A 103 -13.66 -9.45 8.83
C SER A 103 -15.17 -9.34 8.58
N ASN A 104 -15.80 -8.33 9.16
CA ASN A 104 -17.25 -8.10 9.05
C ASN A 104 -17.66 -7.68 7.64
N ILE A 105 -16.93 -6.75 7.01
CA ILE A 105 -17.22 -6.36 5.63
C ILE A 105 -16.84 -7.48 4.67
N TYR A 106 -15.72 -8.17 4.89
CA TYR A 106 -15.32 -9.34 4.11
C TYR A 106 -16.40 -10.43 4.11
N GLY A 107 -17.01 -10.73 5.27
CA GLY A 107 -18.08 -11.72 5.38
C GLY A 107 -19.38 -11.38 4.65
N LYS A 108 -19.52 -10.15 4.13
CA LYS A 108 -20.67 -9.69 3.32
C LYS A 108 -20.35 -9.66 1.82
N LEU A 109 -19.11 -9.96 1.43
CA LEU A 109 -18.64 -9.87 0.06
C LEU A 109 -18.52 -11.26 -0.57
N GLU A 110 -18.76 -11.31 -1.88
CA GLU A 110 -18.44 -12.45 -2.72
C GLU A 110 -17.30 -12.08 -3.67
N TRP A 111 -16.70 -13.05 -4.35
CA TRP A 111 -15.69 -12.76 -5.39
C TRP A 111 -16.33 -12.29 -6.69
N ASP A 112 -17.51 -12.79 -7.00
CA ASP A 112 -18.27 -12.41 -8.18
C ASP A 112 -19.28 -11.31 -7.83
N PRO A 113 -19.56 -10.37 -8.75
CA PRO A 113 -20.46 -9.25 -8.47
C PRO A 113 -21.88 -9.75 -8.19
N PHE A 114 -22.55 -9.13 -7.23
CA PHE A 114 -23.99 -9.35 -7.04
C PHE A 114 -24.81 -8.76 -8.21
N PRO A 115 -26.01 -9.28 -8.49
CA PRO A 115 -26.92 -8.65 -9.45
C PRO A 115 -27.17 -7.18 -9.09
N ASN A 116 -27.01 -6.29 -10.06
CA ASN A 116 -27.15 -4.83 -9.89
C ASN A 116 -26.17 -4.20 -8.88
N GLU A 117 -24.99 -4.80 -8.69
CA GLU A 117 -23.92 -4.19 -7.89
C GLU A 117 -23.54 -2.80 -8.44
N GLY A 118 -23.66 -1.77 -7.59
CA GLY A 118 -23.24 -0.42 -7.92
C GLY A 118 -21.71 -0.28 -7.94
N SER A 119 -21.20 0.72 -8.68
CA SER A 119 -19.76 0.95 -8.84
C SER A 119 -18.99 1.09 -7.51
N GLN A 120 -19.58 1.76 -6.51
CA GLN A 120 -18.95 1.91 -5.19
C GLN A 120 -18.82 0.57 -4.43
N ALA A 121 -19.82 -0.30 -4.54
CA ALA A 121 -19.79 -1.63 -3.93
C ALA A 121 -18.74 -2.51 -4.61
N ALA A 122 -18.64 -2.45 -5.93
CA ALA A 122 -17.60 -3.16 -6.68
C ALA A 122 -16.18 -2.70 -6.28
N MET A 123 -15.96 -1.39 -6.13
CA MET A 123 -14.67 -0.85 -5.67
C MET A 123 -14.37 -1.22 -4.22
N LEU A 124 -15.38 -1.27 -3.35
CA LEU A 124 -15.20 -1.70 -1.96
C LEU A 124 -14.82 -3.17 -1.90
N ARG A 125 -15.48 -4.01 -2.72
CA ARG A 125 -15.17 -5.42 -2.87
C ARG A 125 -13.72 -5.64 -3.31
N GLU A 126 -13.28 -4.95 -4.35
CA GLU A 126 -11.88 -4.98 -4.80
C GLU A 126 -10.93 -4.60 -3.66
N LEU A 127 -11.18 -3.46 -3.01
CA LEU A 127 -10.34 -2.92 -1.93
C LEU A 127 -10.19 -3.91 -0.77
N VAL A 128 -11.30 -4.49 -0.30
CA VAL A 128 -11.29 -5.46 0.81
C VAL A 128 -10.58 -6.75 0.39
N LEU A 129 -10.82 -7.27 -0.81
CA LEU A 129 -10.15 -8.49 -1.30
C LEU A 129 -8.63 -8.31 -1.43
N VAL A 130 -8.18 -7.17 -1.96
CA VAL A 130 -6.74 -6.81 -2.00
C VAL A 130 -6.17 -6.83 -0.59
N GLN A 131 -6.79 -6.10 0.34
CA GLN A 131 -6.25 -5.92 1.69
C GLN A 131 -6.25 -7.21 2.51
N MET A 132 -7.31 -8.02 2.43
CA MET A 132 -7.34 -9.33 3.09
C MET A 132 -6.21 -10.23 2.58
N SER A 133 -5.95 -10.21 1.27
CA SER A 133 -4.90 -11.04 0.67
C SER A 133 -3.49 -10.60 1.02
N LEU A 134 -3.20 -9.30 0.88
CA LEU A 134 -1.90 -8.71 1.18
C LEU A 134 -1.52 -8.86 2.67
N ASN A 135 -2.53 -8.91 3.55
CA ASN A 135 -2.36 -9.10 4.99
C ASN A 135 -2.42 -10.56 5.45
N GLY A 136 -2.46 -11.53 4.53
CA GLY A 136 -2.22 -12.95 4.89
C GLY A 136 -3.46 -13.80 5.11
N HIS A 137 -4.66 -13.34 4.76
CA HIS A 137 -5.87 -14.16 4.92
C HIS A 137 -5.86 -15.36 3.97
N SER A 138 -5.71 -16.56 4.53
CA SER A 138 -5.47 -17.80 3.78
C SER A 138 -6.54 -18.10 2.73
N LYS A 139 -7.82 -18.04 3.10
CA LYS A 139 -8.94 -18.32 2.19
C LYS A 139 -8.96 -17.39 0.97
N THR A 140 -8.65 -16.11 1.17
CA THR A 140 -8.61 -15.15 0.05
C THR A 140 -7.42 -15.44 -0.86
N ARG A 141 -6.26 -15.81 -0.29
CA ARG A 141 -5.09 -16.22 -1.07
C ARG A 141 -5.35 -17.48 -1.89
N GLU A 142 -5.94 -18.51 -1.30
CA GLU A 142 -6.28 -19.75 -1.99
C GLU A 142 -7.22 -19.52 -3.18
N GLU A 143 -8.28 -18.73 -2.98
CA GLU A 143 -9.23 -18.41 -4.05
C GLU A 143 -8.60 -17.53 -5.14
N ALA A 144 -7.71 -16.59 -4.79
CA ALA A 144 -6.94 -15.82 -5.76
C ALA A 144 -6.10 -16.74 -6.68
N HIS A 145 -5.39 -17.71 -6.10
CA HIS A 145 -4.57 -18.66 -6.87
C HIS A 145 -5.43 -19.53 -7.77
N LYS A 146 -6.55 -20.06 -7.26
CA LYS A 146 -7.49 -20.85 -8.04
C LYS A 146 -8.02 -20.06 -9.25
N ARG A 147 -8.41 -18.80 -9.05
CA ARG A 147 -8.89 -17.93 -10.13
C ARG A 147 -7.80 -17.62 -11.14
N PHE A 148 -6.58 -17.36 -10.69
CA PHE A 148 -5.44 -17.15 -11.60
C PHE A 148 -5.12 -18.39 -12.43
N GLN A 149 -5.14 -19.58 -11.84
CA GLN A 149 -4.94 -20.83 -12.60
C GLN A 149 -6.04 -21.04 -13.64
N SER A 150 -7.30 -20.72 -13.30
CA SER A 150 -8.41 -20.74 -14.25
C SER A 150 -8.16 -19.79 -15.44
N LEU A 151 -7.65 -18.57 -15.18
CA LEU A 151 -7.29 -17.58 -16.20
C LEU A 151 -6.21 -18.11 -17.17
N LEU A 152 -5.23 -18.86 -16.67
CA LEU A 152 -4.16 -19.41 -17.51
C LEU A 152 -4.61 -20.61 -18.34
N SER A 153 -5.49 -21.45 -17.77
CA SER A 153 -5.97 -22.69 -18.41
C SER A 153 -6.99 -22.46 -19.53
N SER A 154 -7.71 -21.33 -19.48
CA SER A 154 -8.65 -20.96 -20.53
C SER A 154 -7.86 -20.47 -21.74
N ASN A 155 -7.77 -21.30 -22.80
CA ASN A 155 -7.10 -21.02 -24.08
C ASN A 155 -7.72 -19.83 -24.85
N ASN A 156 -7.65 -18.64 -24.28
CA ASN A 156 -7.90 -17.34 -24.89
C ASN A 156 -9.32 -17.01 -25.36
N GLN A 157 -10.29 -17.90 -25.22
CA GLN A 157 -11.70 -17.53 -25.45
C GLN A 157 -12.33 -16.81 -24.25
N ASP A 158 -11.73 -16.95 -23.05
CA ASP A 158 -12.29 -16.50 -21.78
C ASP A 158 -11.36 -15.59 -20.95
N HIS A 159 -10.50 -14.77 -21.58
CA HIS A 159 -9.92 -13.61 -20.88
C HIS A 159 -11.01 -12.65 -20.35
N GLN A 160 -12.27 -12.84 -20.77
CA GLN A 160 -13.48 -12.20 -20.24
C GLN A 160 -14.09 -12.89 -19.00
N SER A 161 -13.62 -14.08 -18.57
CA SER A 161 -14.25 -14.80 -17.44
C SER A 161 -13.99 -14.15 -16.08
N ILE A 162 -12.83 -13.53 -15.89
CA ILE A 162 -12.53 -12.82 -14.64
C ILE A 162 -12.93 -11.36 -14.77
N ASN A 163 -13.90 -10.98 -13.93
CA ASN A 163 -14.35 -9.61 -13.78
C ASN A 163 -13.15 -8.66 -13.57
N PRO A 164 -12.99 -7.60 -14.39
CA PRO A 164 -11.90 -6.63 -14.26
C PRO A 164 -11.72 -6.06 -12.84
N ASN A 165 -12.82 -5.89 -12.09
CA ASN A 165 -12.83 -5.31 -10.74
C ASN A 165 -12.17 -6.20 -9.68
N ILE A 166 -11.80 -7.45 -9.97
CA ILE A 166 -11.07 -8.30 -9.01
C ILE A 166 -9.68 -8.69 -9.50
N ARG A 167 -9.28 -8.29 -10.70
CA ARG A 167 -7.99 -8.67 -11.27
C ARG A 167 -6.82 -8.16 -10.45
N THR A 168 -6.90 -6.92 -9.96
CA THR A 168 -5.87 -6.35 -9.08
C THR A 168 -5.70 -7.21 -7.83
N ALA A 169 -6.79 -7.60 -7.17
CA ALA A 169 -6.75 -8.48 -6.01
C ALA A 169 -6.07 -9.82 -6.35
N ILE A 170 -6.44 -10.44 -7.47
CA ILE A 170 -5.85 -11.71 -7.90
C ILE A 170 -4.35 -11.56 -8.19
N TYR A 171 -3.98 -10.59 -9.02
CA TYR A 171 -2.62 -10.45 -9.51
C TYR A 171 -1.64 -10.09 -8.41
N LEU A 172 -1.97 -9.11 -7.56
CA LEU A 172 -1.10 -8.73 -6.44
C LEU A 172 -0.93 -9.88 -5.44
N THR A 173 -1.99 -10.65 -5.21
CA THR A 173 -1.94 -11.79 -4.29
C THR A 173 -1.05 -12.91 -4.81
N VAL A 174 -1.24 -13.27 -6.07
CA VAL A 174 -0.47 -14.34 -6.72
C VAL A 174 0.99 -13.93 -6.91
N ALA A 175 1.27 -12.66 -7.20
CA ALA A 175 2.63 -12.14 -7.23
C ALA A 175 3.32 -12.25 -5.85
N GLN A 176 2.65 -11.83 -4.78
CA GLN A 176 3.22 -11.83 -3.43
C GLN A 176 3.71 -13.21 -2.98
N THR A 177 3.00 -14.28 -3.35
CA THR A 177 3.39 -15.67 -3.02
C THR A 177 3.91 -16.46 -4.23
N GLY A 178 4.17 -15.78 -5.34
CA GLY A 178 4.57 -16.37 -6.61
C GLY A 178 6.06 -16.70 -6.65
N ASN A 179 6.43 -17.46 -7.68
CA ASN A 179 7.82 -17.85 -7.95
C ASN A 179 8.22 -17.42 -9.37
N GLN A 180 9.38 -17.87 -9.85
CA GLN A 180 9.88 -17.54 -11.19
C GLN A 180 8.91 -17.94 -12.32
N GLU A 181 8.19 -19.06 -12.18
CA GLU A 181 7.20 -19.48 -13.17
C GLU A 181 6.04 -18.48 -13.22
N THR A 182 5.53 -18.08 -12.05
CA THR A 182 4.49 -17.05 -11.92
C THR A 182 4.94 -15.72 -12.52
N PHE A 183 6.20 -15.34 -12.32
CA PHE A 183 6.77 -14.12 -12.90
C PHE A 183 6.76 -14.15 -14.44
N GLU A 184 7.17 -15.26 -15.05
CA GLU A 184 7.11 -15.42 -16.51
C GLU A 184 5.67 -15.48 -17.04
N GLN A 185 4.73 -16.06 -16.28
CA GLN A 185 3.30 -16.02 -16.61
C GLN A 185 2.77 -14.58 -16.65
N PHE A 186 3.12 -13.73 -15.67
CA PHE A 186 2.76 -12.31 -15.69
C PHE A 186 3.38 -11.55 -16.86
N LYS A 187 4.65 -11.81 -17.21
CA LYS A 187 5.29 -11.23 -18.40
C LYS A 187 4.57 -11.63 -19.69
N ALA A 188 4.19 -12.90 -19.82
CA ALA A 188 3.43 -13.38 -20.97
C ALA A 188 2.06 -12.69 -21.08
N LEU A 189 1.34 -12.55 -19.97
CA LEU A 189 0.07 -11.82 -19.92
C LEU A 189 0.26 -10.34 -20.29
N TYR A 190 1.31 -9.69 -19.79
CA TYR A 190 1.61 -8.28 -20.07
C TYR A 190 1.85 -8.03 -21.56
N ARG A 191 2.71 -8.85 -22.18
CA ARG A 191 3.06 -8.72 -23.60
C ARG A 191 1.87 -8.94 -24.53
N LYS A 192 0.93 -9.78 -24.11
CA LYS A 192 -0.26 -10.12 -24.89
C LYS A 192 -1.41 -9.15 -24.70
N SER A 193 -1.42 -8.37 -23.62
CA SER A 193 -2.50 -7.42 -23.35
C SER A 193 -2.38 -6.18 -24.25
N ASP A 194 -3.48 -5.78 -24.88
CA ASP A 194 -3.58 -4.50 -25.60
C ASP A 194 -4.22 -3.38 -24.75
N ALA A 195 -4.87 -3.74 -23.64
CA ALA A 195 -5.57 -2.79 -22.78
C ALA A 195 -4.58 -2.12 -21.80
N GLN A 196 -4.49 -0.78 -21.85
CA GLN A 196 -3.54 -0.02 -21.03
C GLN A 196 -3.77 -0.22 -19.52
N GLU A 197 -5.03 -0.23 -19.06
CA GLU A 197 -5.35 -0.48 -17.65
C GLU A 197 -4.88 -1.86 -17.19
N GLU A 198 -5.02 -2.87 -18.06
CA GLU A 198 -4.58 -4.23 -17.76
C GLU A 198 -3.04 -4.32 -17.73
N LYS A 199 -2.36 -3.63 -18.65
CA LYS A 199 -0.89 -3.51 -18.63
C LYS A 199 -0.38 -2.91 -17.33
N ILE A 200 -1.02 -1.84 -16.84
CA ILE A 200 -0.66 -1.22 -15.56
C ILE A 200 -0.86 -2.21 -14.40
N ARG A 201 -2.00 -2.91 -14.34
CA ARG A 201 -2.22 -3.94 -13.30
C ARG A 201 -1.17 -5.04 -13.32
N LEU A 202 -0.78 -5.51 -14.49
CA LEU A 202 0.23 -6.55 -14.67
C LEU A 202 1.64 -6.06 -14.29
N LEU A 203 1.98 -4.80 -14.62
CA LEU A 203 3.24 -4.19 -14.18
C LEU A 203 3.32 -4.04 -12.67
N MET A 204 2.22 -3.61 -12.03
CA MET A 204 2.14 -3.56 -10.57
C MET A 204 2.36 -4.96 -9.97
N ALA A 205 1.74 -6.00 -10.54
CA ALA A 205 1.95 -7.38 -10.08
C ALA A 205 3.38 -7.88 -10.28
N LEU A 206 4.05 -7.56 -11.40
CA LEU A 206 5.47 -7.85 -11.60
C LEU A 206 6.36 -7.22 -10.51
N CYS A 207 5.90 -6.14 -9.87
CA CYS A 207 6.59 -5.42 -8.79
C CYS A 207 6.16 -5.84 -7.37
N SER A 208 5.28 -6.81 -7.22
CA SER A 208 4.70 -7.20 -5.94
C SER A 208 5.12 -8.60 -5.47
N PHE A 209 6.23 -9.12 -6.00
CA PHE A 209 6.82 -10.37 -5.53
C PHE A 209 7.56 -10.17 -4.20
N ASP A 210 7.52 -11.15 -3.30
CA ASP A 210 8.31 -11.12 -2.04
C ASP A 210 9.75 -11.65 -2.22
N ASP A 211 10.04 -12.36 -3.32
CA ASP A 211 11.36 -12.87 -3.64
C ASP A 211 12.29 -11.76 -4.16
N GLU A 212 13.43 -11.57 -3.50
CA GLU A 212 14.39 -10.50 -3.81
C GLU A 212 15.01 -10.63 -5.20
N ALA A 213 15.32 -11.85 -5.65
CA ALA A 213 15.90 -12.05 -6.98
C ALA A 213 14.87 -11.73 -8.08
N ILE A 214 13.59 -12.02 -7.84
CA ILE A 214 12.51 -11.61 -8.75
C ILE A 214 12.30 -10.10 -8.72
N GLN A 215 12.39 -9.44 -7.56
CA GLN A 215 12.29 -7.98 -7.46
C GLN A 215 13.37 -7.26 -8.29
N TYR A 216 14.62 -7.75 -8.29
CA TYR A 216 15.67 -7.23 -9.18
C TYR A 216 15.35 -7.48 -10.67
N GLN A 217 14.87 -8.68 -11.02
CA GLN A 217 14.46 -8.98 -12.40
C GLN A 217 13.29 -8.08 -12.86
N ALA A 218 12.37 -7.75 -11.96
CA ALA A 218 11.26 -6.84 -12.24
C ALA A 218 11.79 -5.45 -12.60
N LEU A 219 12.74 -4.91 -11.85
CA LEU A 219 13.36 -3.61 -12.16
C LEU A 219 14.06 -3.62 -13.52
N GLU A 220 14.87 -4.63 -13.82
CA GLU A 220 15.49 -4.76 -15.14
C GLU A 220 14.46 -4.82 -16.26
N TYR A 221 13.36 -5.54 -16.04
CA TYR A 221 12.28 -5.65 -17.02
C TYR A 221 11.56 -4.32 -17.26
N ILE A 222 11.23 -3.57 -16.20
CA ILE A 222 10.50 -2.31 -16.32
C ILE A 222 11.37 -1.21 -16.95
N TRP A 223 12.70 -1.24 -16.77
CA TRP A 223 13.63 -0.25 -17.34
C TRP A 223 14.11 -0.64 -18.74
N ASN A 224 13.60 -1.73 -19.30
CA ASN A 224 13.83 -2.12 -20.69
C ASN A 224 12.84 -1.37 -21.60
N GLU A 225 13.36 -0.39 -22.33
CA GLU A 225 12.58 0.48 -23.24
C GLU A 225 11.89 -0.28 -24.39
N ASN A 226 12.36 -1.49 -24.71
CA ASN A 226 11.72 -2.34 -25.72
C ASN A 226 10.52 -3.13 -25.15
N GLU A 227 10.40 -3.22 -23.83
CA GLU A 227 9.35 -3.98 -23.14
C GLU A 227 8.31 -3.04 -22.53
N VAL A 228 8.75 -2.02 -21.77
CA VAL A 228 7.86 -1.13 -21.02
C VAL A 228 8.06 0.31 -21.47
N ARG A 229 6.94 1.04 -21.61
CA ARG A 229 6.94 2.45 -22.00
C ARG A 229 7.32 3.32 -20.81
N LYS A 230 8.09 4.38 -21.07
CA LYS A 230 8.54 5.37 -20.07
C LYS A 230 7.43 5.86 -19.12
N GLN A 231 6.23 6.12 -19.64
CA GLN A 231 5.08 6.62 -18.87
C GLN A 231 4.52 5.59 -17.86
N ASP A 232 4.81 4.31 -18.04
CA ASP A 232 4.30 3.21 -17.21
C ASP A 232 5.31 2.79 -16.13
N HIS A 233 6.57 3.27 -16.21
CA HIS A 233 7.60 2.93 -15.22
C HIS A 233 7.20 3.38 -13.81
N GLU A 234 6.52 4.52 -13.66
CA GLU A 234 6.18 5.07 -12.34
C GLU A 234 5.26 4.16 -11.55
N ALA A 235 4.18 3.67 -12.17
CA ALA A 235 3.24 2.80 -11.48
C ALA A 235 3.96 1.57 -10.91
N ALA A 236 4.83 0.96 -11.72
CA ALA A 236 5.60 -0.21 -11.35
C ALA A 236 6.65 0.10 -10.26
N PHE A 237 7.45 1.17 -10.44
CA PHE A 237 8.49 1.54 -9.48
C PHE A 237 7.96 1.85 -8.10
N VAL A 238 6.91 2.65 -8.06
CA VAL A 238 6.30 3.09 -6.80
C VAL A 238 5.61 1.91 -6.13
N THR A 239 5.03 0.98 -6.89
CA THR A 239 4.53 -0.29 -6.34
C THR A 239 5.66 -1.11 -5.71
N LEU A 240 6.80 -1.28 -6.38
CA LEU A 240 7.93 -2.03 -5.83
C LEU A 240 8.44 -1.40 -4.53
N ALA A 241 8.64 -0.08 -4.51
CA ALA A 241 9.13 0.63 -3.35
C ALA A 241 8.15 0.60 -2.15
N ALA A 242 6.84 0.59 -2.43
CA ALA A 242 5.81 0.52 -1.39
C ALA A 242 5.45 -0.90 -0.96
N HIS A 243 5.86 -1.93 -1.72
CA HIS A 243 5.42 -3.32 -1.53
C HIS A 243 5.84 -3.89 -0.17
N ASN A 244 7.13 -3.78 0.16
CA ASN A 244 7.68 -4.16 1.45
C ASN A 244 9.01 -3.42 1.70
N CYS A 245 9.55 -3.50 2.92
CA CYS A 245 10.82 -2.85 3.26
C CYS A 245 11.96 -3.27 2.31
N LYS A 246 12.06 -4.54 1.93
CA LYS A 246 13.06 -5.00 0.96
C LYS A 246 12.89 -4.38 -0.42
N GLY A 247 11.65 -4.26 -0.91
CA GLY A 247 11.34 -3.60 -2.17
C GLY A 247 11.78 -2.13 -2.15
N CYS A 248 11.52 -1.41 -1.06
CA CYS A 248 12.05 -0.06 -0.86
C CYS A 248 13.59 -0.01 -0.97
N GLU A 249 14.28 -0.93 -0.29
CA GLU A 249 15.74 -1.02 -0.31
C GLU A 249 16.31 -1.30 -1.71
N ILE A 250 15.70 -2.24 -2.43
CA ILE A 250 16.11 -2.60 -3.79
C ILE A 250 15.82 -1.45 -4.76
N ALA A 251 14.65 -0.83 -4.69
CA ALA A 251 14.31 0.33 -5.52
C ALA A 251 15.29 1.48 -5.29
N TRP A 252 15.63 1.75 -4.03
CA TRP A 252 16.57 2.80 -3.66
C TRP A 252 17.97 2.51 -4.19
N LYS A 253 18.47 1.29 -3.97
CA LYS A 253 19.76 0.86 -4.50
C LYS A 253 19.81 0.96 -6.03
N TYR A 254 18.75 0.53 -6.71
CA TYR A 254 18.65 0.62 -8.16
C TYR A 254 18.67 2.07 -8.65
N LEU A 255 17.94 2.96 -7.96
CA LEU A 255 17.93 4.40 -8.25
C LEU A 255 19.34 5.00 -8.12
N GLN A 256 20.09 4.64 -7.07
CA GLN A 256 21.46 5.11 -6.87
C GLN A 256 22.40 4.58 -7.96
N ASP A 257 22.38 3.27 -8.21
CA ASP A 257 23.27 2.61 -9.16
C ASP A 257 23.02 3.07 -10.61
N ASN A 258 21.79 3.50 -10.93
CA ASN A 258 21.38 3.92 -12.27
C ASN A 258 21.03 5.40 -12.39
N TRP A 259 21.45 6.23 -11.43
CA TRP A 259 21.01 7.63 -11.34
C TRP A 259 21.18 8.40 -12.65
N ASN A 260 22.38 8.39 -13.22
CA ASN A 260 22.69 9.14 -14.45
C ASN A 260 21.78 8.72 -15.62
N LYS A 261 21.52 7.42 -15.77
CA LYS A 261 20.63 6.89 -16.82
C LYS A 261 19.19 7.36 -16.60
N ILE A 262 18.71 7.30 -15.36
CA ILE A 262 17.34 7.71 -15.01
C ILE A 262 17.19 9.22 -15.22
N GLU A 263 18.15 10.02 -14.76
CA GLU A 263 18.16 11.47 -14.95
C GLU A 263 18.20 11.86 -16.43
N GLU A 264 19.01 11.19 -17.26
CA GLU A 264 19.04 11.41 -18.71
C GLU A 264 17.72 11.04 -19.41
N THR A 265 17.11 9.91 -19.00
CA THR A 265 15.84 9.42 -19.59
C THR A 265 14.67 10.36 -19.32
N TYR A 266 14.58 10.88 -18.10
CA TYR A 266 13.46 11.71 -17.66
C TYR A 266 13.74 13.20 -17.89
N GLY A 267 14.98 13.64 -17.73
CA GLY A 267 15.34 15.04 -17.65
C GLY A 267 14.96 15.64 -16.30
N GLU A 268 15.65 16.71 -15.92
CA GLU A 268 15.57 17.32 -14.58
C GLU A 268 14.16 17.84 -14.19
N HIS A 269 13.29 18.10 -15.17
CA HIS A 269 11.98 18.73 -14.98
C HIS A 269 10.81 17.75 -15.06
N ASP A 270 11.08 16.45 -15.24
CA ASP A 270 10.04 15.46 -15.46
C ASP A 270 9.41 15.02 -14.12
N ALA A 271 8.08 15.03 -14.10
CA ALA A 271 7.29 14.74 -12.91
C ALA A 271 7.52 13.31 -12.40
N HIS A 272 7.89 12.35 -13.25
CA HIS A 272 8.17 10.98 -12.83
C HIS A 272 9.47 10.93 -12.02
N LEU A 273 10.53 11.64 -12.44
CA LEU A 273 11.79 11.72 -11.70
C LEU A 273 11.53 12.25 -10.28
N ILE A 274 10.82 13.38 -10.16
CA ILE A 274 10.43 13.97 -8.87
C ILE A 274 9.71 12.94 -8.00
N LYS A 275 8.77 12.17 -8.57
CA LYS A 275 8.05 11.13 -7.83
C LYS A 275 8.94 9.97 -7.40
N PHE A 276 9.93 9.57 -8.18
CA PHE A 276 10.87 8.50 -7.78
C PHE A 276 11.64 8.92 -6.54
N ILE A 277 12.16 10.14 -6.57
CA ILE A 277 12.93 10.75 -5.48
C ILE A 277 12.06 11.00 -4.25
N GLU A 278 10.79 11.38 -4.44
CA GLU A 278 9.88 11.54 -3.31
C GLU A 278 9.39 10.22 -2.73
N LYS A 279 9.04 9.24 -3.56
CA LYS A 279 8.32 8.04 -3.13
C LYS A 279 9.25 6.96 -2.62
N VAL A 280 10.35 6.67 -3.32
CA VAL A 280 11.23 5.56 -2.97
C VAL A 280 11.79 5.71 -1.56
N PRO A 281 12.52 6.79 -1.22
CA PRO A 281 13.07 6.96 0.12
C PRO A 281 12.04 7.36 1.18
N SER A 282 10.80 7.74 0.81
CA SER A 282 9.78 8.15 1.80
C SER A 282 9.32 7.02 2.73
N HIS A 283 9.62 5.77 2.38
CA HIS A 283 9.25 4.62 3.19
C HIS A 283 10.30 4.29 4.27
N PHE A 284 11.50 4.87 4.23
CA PHE A 284 12.51 4.67 5.27
C PHE A 284 12.08 5.24 6.62
N ALA A 285 12.59 4.64 7.69
CA ALA A 285 12.26 5.03 9.07
C ALA A 285 13.47 4.91 10.02
N THR A 286 14.70 4.87 9.48
CA THR A 286 15.92 4.71 10.27
C THR A 286 16.90 5.85 10.02
N ARG A 287 17.78 6.10 11.00
CA ARG A 287 18.80 7.14 10.92
C ARG A 287 19.82 6.89 9.81
N ASP A 288 20.29 5.65 9.67
CA ASP A 288 21.27 5.30 8.64
C ASP A 288 20.74 5.60 7.23
N ARG A 289 19.45 5.34 6.99
CA ARG A 289 18.80 5.67 5.71
C ARG A 289 18.59 7.16 5.51
N GLU A 290 18.27 7.91 6.56
CA GLU A 290 18.23 9.37 6.51
C GLU A 290 19.59 9.95 6.08
N GLU A 291 20.67 9.50 6.72
CA GLU A 291 22.04 9.95 6.44
C GLU A 291 22.47 9.57 5.01
N GLU A 292 22.12 8.36 4.55
CA GLU A 292 22.39 7.91 3.19
C GLU A 292 21.63 8.71 2.14
N VAL A 293 20.33 8.96 2.36
CA VAL A 293 19.49 9.78 1.48
C VAL A 293 20.04 11.21 1.43
N GLN A 294 20.39 11.78 2.58
CA GLN A 294 21.02 13.11 2.66
C GLN A 294 22.34 13.16 1.89
N LYS A 295 23.18 12.13 2.00
CA LYS A 295 24.45 12.05 1.27
C LYS A 295 24.23 11.94 -0.24
N PHE A 296 23.31 11.07 -0.67
CA PHE A 296 22.97 10.90 -2.08
C PHE A 296 22.61 12.24 -2.75
N TYR A 297 21.86 13.09 -2.05
CA TYR A 297 21.51 14.42 -2.56
C TYR A 297 22.64 15.45 -2.55
N VAL A 298 23.61 15.32 -1.64
CA VAL A 298 24.83 16.15 -1.67
C VAL A 298 25.68 15.76 -2.88
N ASP A 299 25.76 14.47 -3.18
CA ASP A 299 26.53 13.93 -4.29
C ASP A 299 25.86 14.20 -5.66
N HIS A 300 24.52 14.38 -5.68
CA HIS A 300 23.73 14.64 -6.89
C HIS A 300 22.87 15.92 -6.75
N PRO A 301 23.49 17.11 -6.73
CA PRO A 301 22.78 18.35 -6.47
C PRO A 301 21.87 18.73 -7.63
N ASN A 302 20.57 18.86 -7.34
CA ASN A 302 19.58 19.36 -8.29
C ASN A 302 18.66 20.40 -7.62
N PRO A 303 18.75 21.69 -7.99
CA PRO A 303 17.99 22.76 -7.34
C PRO A 303 16.47 22.56 -7.35
N LEU A 304 15.94 21.87 -8.35
CA LEU A 304 14.50 21.62 -8.51
C LEU A 304 13.99 20.59 -7.49
N LEU A 305 14.86 19.70 -7.03
CA LEU A 305 14.53 18.64 -6.08
C LEU A 305 14.62 19.08 -4.62
N ASN A 306 15.21 20.25 -4.32
CA ASN A 306 15.46 20.73 -2.95
C ASN A 306 14.24 20.67 -2.03
N ARG A 307 13.05 21.03 -2.54
CA ARG A 307 11.80 20.96 -1.75
C ARG A 307 11.38 19.52 -1.48
N SER A 308 11.43 18.66 -2.50
CA SER A 308 11.12 17.24 -2.42
C SER A 308 12.05 16.51 -1.46
N ILE A 309 13.35 16.82 -1.51
CA ILE A 309 14.38 16.29 -0.62
C ILE A 309 14.09 16.64 0.83
N LYS A 310 13.85 17.92 1.14
CA LYS A 310 13.52 18.36 2.51
C LYS A 310 12.27 17.65 3.03
N LYS A 311 11.25 17.49 2.18
CA LYS A 311 10.03 16.76 2.51
C LYS A 311 10.30 15.28 2.79
N VAL A 312 11.15 14.62 2.01
CA VAL A 312 11.54 13.22 2.22
C VAL A 312 12.26 13.05 3.55
N LEU A 313 13.29 13.87 3.82
CA LEU A 313 14.06 13.80 5.06
C LEU A 313 13.19 14.05 6.30
N GLU A 314 12.28 15.03 6.22
CA GLU A 314 11.28 15.27 7.26
C GLU A 314 10.38 14.04 7.48
N LEU A 315 9.95 13.38 6.40
CA LEU A 315 9.11 12.20 6.49
C LEU A 315 9.85 11.01 7.11
N ILE A 316 11.12 10.79 6.76
CA ILE A 316 11.95 9.74 7.39
C ILE A 316 12.08 10.01 8.89
N ASN A 317 12.31 11.27 9.28
CA ASN A 317 12.37 11.69 10.67
C ASN A 317 11.05 11.46 11.43
N ILE A 318 9.91 11.81 10.83
CA ILE A 318 8.59 11.55 11.42
C ILE A 318 8.39 10.05 11.63
N ARG A 319 8.70 9.21 10.63
CA ARG A 319 8.55 7.75 10.70
C ARG A 319 9.44 7.14 11.77
N ARG A 320 10.69 7.60 11.89
CA ARG A 320 11.62 7.20 12.95
C ARG A 320 11.09 7.57 14.33
N ALA A 321 10.63 8.81 14.51
CA ALA A 321 10.06 9.27 15.79
C ALA A 321 8.81 8.47 16.20
N ILE A 322 7.99 8.04 15.23
CA ILE A 322 6.84 7.17 15.49
C ILE A 322 7.29 5.79 15.99
N LEU A 323 8.31 5.18 15.39
CA LEU A 323 8.86 3.91 15.89
C LEU A 323 9.38 4.04 17.31
N GLU A 324 10.24 5.03 17.54
CA GLU A 324 10.85 5.29 18.85
C GLU A 324 9.78 5.50 19.95
N ARG A 325 8.65 6.13 19.61
CA ARG A 325 7.57 6.47 20.55
C ARG A 325 6.53 5.36 20.76
N ASP A 326 6.07 4.72 19.69
CA ASP A 326 4.86 3.88 19.72
C ASP A 326 5.10 2.38 19.56
N GLU A 327 6.28 1.95 19.09
CA GLU A 327 6.53 0.54 18.75
C GLU A 327 6.12 -0.43 19.87
N HIS A 328 6.56 -0.15 21.10
CA HIS A 328 6.27 -1.01 22.26
C HIS A 328 4.78 -1.05 22.62
N ASN A 329 4.13 0.11 22.62
CA ASN A 329 2.71 0.22 22.98
C ASN A 329 1.81 -0.44 21.92
N ILE A 330 2.14 -0.28 20.65
CA ILE A 330 1.47 -0.95 19.54
C ILE A 330 1.66 -2.48 19.68
N HIS A 331 2.89 -2.94 19.91
CA HIS A 331 3.16 -4.37 20.10
C HIS A 331 2.34 -4.98 21.25
N GLN A 332 2.30 -4.29 22.39
CA GLN A 332 1.53 -4.72 23.55
C GLN A 332 0.03 -4.82 23.21
N PHE A 333 -0.55 -3.78 22.59
CA PHE A 333 -1.95 -3.75 22.17
C PHE A 333 -2.32 -4.84 21.15
N LEU A 334 -1.40 -5.18 20.25
CA LEU A 334 -1.60 -6.22 19.25
C LEU A 334 -1.40 -7.64 19.80
N SER A 335 -0.74 -7.76 20.96
CA SER A 335 -0.51 -9.04 21.64
C SER A 335 -1.66 -9.45 22.58
N THR A 336 -2.61 -8.55 22.83
CA THR A 336 -3.87 -8.80 23.53
C THR A 336 -4.97 -9.15 22.54
#